data_AF-A0A7Z9KW38-F1
#
_entry.id   AF-A0A7Z9KW38-F1
#
_cell.length_a   1.000
_cell.length_b   1.000
_cell.length_c   1.000
_cell.angle_alpha   90.00
_cell.angle_beta   90.00
_cell.angle_gamma   90.00
#
_symmetry.space_group_name_H-M   'P 1'
#
loop_
_entity.id
_entity.type
_entity.pdbx_description
1 polymer ?
#
loop_
_entity_poly.entity_id
_entity_poly.type
_entity_poly.pdbx_seq_one_letter_code
_entity_poly.pdbx_strand_id
1 'polypeptide(L)'
;MRIYGVGVLFLLLTACGSEKFGNSVGETPDQGATSGSVDGDSVSNDLGSDDDAEQALDVVEATDFESEPQDVSEAADQNAPEDVEPAADPGKVTPKDVKEKVDLGPQCEQLGLAEQWEGTFDGKITTNLGDTNVEGTMAFEIGCFAGKLYVKGEMNGFGEGQPFVVTLQGSYNPADQTINCKLIDGTVQLFFLLPIAFEGVLSGTFDGTEFVGDWSGENTDKTILDASGIGTWKAHPQ
;
A
#
# COMPACT_ATOMS: atom_id res chain seq x y z
N MET A 1 47.43 32.53 9.56
CA MET A 1 47.09 32.36 8.13
C MET A 1 47.11 30.88 7.84
N ARG A 2 45.93 30.22 7.77
CA ARG A 2 45.79 28.80 7.47
C ARG A 2 44.68 28.66 6.43
N ILE A 3 45.03 28.10 5.28
CA ILE A 3 44.18 27.91 4.11
C ILE A 3 43.64 26.48 4.21
N TYR A 4 42.31 26.32 4.26
CA TYR A 4 41.67 25.01 4.11
C TYR A 4 41.15 24.91 2.67
N GLY A 5 41.67 23.92 1.95
CA GLY A 5 41.32 23.63 0.56
C GLY A 5 39.92 23.03 0.47
N VAL A 6 39.12 23.58 -0.45
CA VAL A 6 37.81 23.07 -0.85
C VAL A 6 38.04 21.95 -1.87
N GLY A 7 37.77 20.70 -1.47
CA GLY A 7 37.69 19.58 -2.39
C GLY A 7 36.33 19.60 -3.10
N VAL A 8 36.34 19.91 -4.40
CA VAL A 8 35.16 19.83 -5.26
C VAL A 8 35.06 18.39 -5.76
N LEU A 9 34.05 17.66 -5.29
CA LEU A 9 33.68 16.34 -5.78
C LEU A 9 32.75 16.51 -6.99
N PHE A 10 33.28 16.33 -8.20
CA PHE A 10 32.50 16.23 -9.43
C PHE A 10 31.95 14.80 -9.55
N LEU A 11 30.64 14.64 -9.39
CA LEU A 11 29.92 13.43 -9.80
C LEU A 11 29.44 13.60 -11.24
N LEU A 12 30.06 12.86 -12.15
CA LEU A 12 29.60 12.63 -13.52
C LEU A 12 28.35 11.74 -13.48
N LEU A 13 27.20 12.29 -13.82
CA LEU A 13 26.01 11.52 -14.19
C LEU A 13 26.11 11.15 -15.68
N THR A 14 26.33 9.87 -15.93
CA THR A 14 26.32 9.25 -17.25
C THR A 14 24.89 9.25 -17.78
N ALA A 15 24.62 10.04 -18.82
CA ALA A 15 23.39 9.96 -19.59
C ALA A 15 23.39 8.64 -20.39
N CYS A 16 22.47 7.73 -20.05
CA CYS A 16 22.16 6.59 -20.90
C CYS A 16 21.13 7.06 -21.94
N GLY A 17 21.54 7.03 -23.21
CA GLY A 17 20.67 7.31 -24.34
C GLY A 17 19.82 6.11 -24.70
N SER A 18 18.61 6.39 -25.17
CA SER A 18 17.83 5.48 -26.01
C SER A 18 17.13 6.32 -27.07
N GLU A 19 17.79 6.42 -28.22
CA GLU A 19 17.13 6.72 -29.49
C GLU A 19 16.29 5.49 -29.90
N LYS A 20 15.04 5.67 -30.32
CA LYS A 20 14.62 5.52 -31.74
C LYS A 20 13.12 5.19 -31.95
N PHE A 21 12.50 6.06 -32.76
CA PHE A 21 11.57 5.81 -33.89
C PHE A 21 10.11 5.47 -33.64
N GLY A 22 9.21 6.23 -34.31
CA GLY A 22 7.93 5.69 -34.77
C GLY A 22 6.81 6.69 -35.06
N ASN A 23 6.88 7.37 -36.21
CA ASN A 23 5.79 7.83 -37.10
C ASN A 23 4.39 8.22 -36.57
N SER A 24 3.94 9.39 -37.08
CA SER A 24 2.78 9.55 -37.99
C SER A 24 1.84 10.68 -37.57
N VAL A 25 1.98 11.84 -38.20
CA VAL A 25 0.91 12.86 -38.26
C VAL A 25 0.75 13.24 -39.72
N GLY A 26 -0.38 12.83 -40.30
CA GLY A 26 -0.82 13.16 -41.65
C GLY A 26 -2.34 13.28 -41.67
N GLU A 27 -2.79 14.53 -41.51
CA GLU A 27 -3.91 15.19 -42.21
C GLU A 27 -5.25 14.44 -42.45
N THR A 28 -6.27 14.85 -41.66
CA THR A 28 -7.61 15.42 -42.03
C THR A 28 -8.62 14.69 -42.97
N PRO A 29 -9.92 15.08 -42.93
CA PRO A 29 -11.07 14.18 -42.85
C PRO A 29 -11.77 13.94 -44.21
N ASP A 30 -12.60 12.91 -44.27
CA ASP A 30 -13.62 12.78 -45.33
C ASP A 30 -14.97 12.37 -44.76
N GLN A 31 -16.01 13.00 -45.30
CA GLN A 31 -17.42 12.81 -45.00
C GLN A 31 -17.96 11.59 -45.73
N GLY A 32 -18.88 10.86 -45.11
CA GLY A 32 -19.62 9.81 -45.80
C GLY A 32 -20.87 9.42 -45.03
N ALA A 33 -22.00 10.06 -45.37
CA ALA A 33 -23.32 9.65 -44.92
C ALA A 33 -23.73 8.35 -45.61
N THR A 34 -24.29 7.39 -44.86
CA THR A 34 -25.42 6.57 -45.34
C THR A 34 -26.34 6.16 -44.19
N SER A 35 -27.62 6.35 -44.48
CA SER A 35 -28.81 5.84 -43.80
C SER A 35 -28.89 4.31 -43.87
N GLY A 36 -29.42 3.67 -42.83
CA GLY A 36 -29.81 2.26 -42.87
C GLY A 36 -30.46 1.79 -41.58
N SER A 37 -31.78 2.01 -41.48
CA SER A 37 -32.64 1.32 -40.51
C SER A 37 -32.61 -0.19 -40.72
N VAL A 38 -32.50 -0.95 -39.64
CA VAL A 38 -33.02 -2.32 -39.59
C VAL A 38 -33.61 -2.56 -38.20
N ASP A 39 -34.93 -2.68 -38.17
CA ASP A 39 -35.70 -3.38 -37.15
C ASP A 39 -35.20 -4.83 -37.00
N GLY A 40 -35.20 -5.39 -35.80
CA GLY A 40 -34.83 -6.78 -35.62
C GLY A 40 -34.81 -7.27 -34.17
N ASP A 41 -35.98 -7.69 -33.71
CA ASP A 41 -36.24 -8.81 -32.79
C ASP A 41 -35.52 -8.92 -31.43
N SER A 42 -36.33 -8.62 -30.41
CA SER A 42 -36.63 -9.49 -29.27
C SER A 42 -36.12 -10.94 -29.39
N VAL A 43 -35.20 -11.32 -28.52
CA VAL A 43 -35.07 -12.71 -28.05
C VAL A 43 -34.99 -12.68 -26.53
N SER A 44 -36.14 -12.96 -25.92
CA SER A 44 -36.26 -13.44 -24.55
C SER A 44 -35.79 -14.88 -24.50
N ASN A 45 -34.63 -15.13 -23.88
CA ASN A 45 -34.27 -16.47 -23.42
C ASN A 45 -34.62 -16.60 -21.94
N ASP A 46 -35.82 -17.13 -21.74
CA ASP A 46 -36.29 -17.81 -20.53
C ASP A 46 -35.81 -19.26 -20.58
N LEU A 47 -34.89 -19.64 -19.69
CA LEU A 47 -34.56 -20.99 -19.21
C LEU A 47 -33.76 -20.74 -17.90
N GLY A 48 -34.26 -20.93 -16.69
CA GLY A 48 -35.02 -22.08 -16.22
C GLY A 48 -34.04 -23.18 -15.83
N SER A 49 -33.76 -23.33 -14.53
CA SER A 49 -33.76 -24.59 -13.77
C SER A 49 -32.95 -24.48 -12.49
N ASP A 50 -33.65 -24.78 -11.40
CA ASP A 50 -33.12 -25.17 -10.10
C ASP A 50 -32.09 -26.30 -10.26
N ASP A 51 -31.00 -26.23 -9.50
CA ASP A 51 -30.35 -27.44 -9.00
C ASP A 51 -29.78 -27.16 -7.61
N ASP A 52 -30.59 -27.59 -6.63
CA ASP A 52 -30.17 -28.03 -5.32
C ASP A 52 -28.95 -28.95 -5.44
N ALA A 53 -27.83 -28.55 -4.85
CA ALA A 53 -26.79 -29.49 -4.45
C ALA A 53 -26.20 -29.05 -3.12
N GLU A 54 -26.91 -29.40 -2.05
CA GLU A 54 -26.30 -29.59 -0.76
C GLU A 54 -25.13 -30.56 -0.88
N GLN A 55 -23.93 -30.13 -0.50
CA GLN A 55 -22.86 -31.03 -0.06
C GLN A 55 -22.31 -30.53 1.27
N ALA A 56 -22.93 -31.04 2.33
CA ALA A 56 -22.34 -31.16 3.65
C ALA A 56 -21.51 -32.45 3.69
N LEU A 57 -20.18 -32.32 3.63
CA LEU A 57 -19.17 -33.35 3.93
C LEU A 57 -17.88 -32.57 4.26
N ASP A 58 -17.06 -32.86 5.26
CA ASP A 58 -17.02 -33.91 6.27
C ASP A 58 -16.15 -33.39 7.42
N VAL A 59 -16.45 -33.80 8.64
CA VAL A 59 -15.72 -33.45 9.85
C VAL A 59 -14.44 -34.28 9.86
N VAL A 60 -13.30 -33.69 9.51
CA VAL A 60 -12.00 -34.29 9.78
C VAL A 60 -11.49 -33.82 11.14
N GLU A 61 -11.82 -34.66 12.11
CA GLU A 61 -10.94 -35.24 13.13
C GLU A 61 -9.85 -34.33 13.72
N ALA A 62 -10.05 -34.02 15.00
CA ALA A 62 -9.07 -33.45 15.89
C ALA A 62 -7.80 -34.32 15.95
N THR A 63 -6.66 -33.76 15.54
CA THR A 63 -5.36 -34.24 16.02
C THR A 63 -5.07 -33.59 17.36
N ASP A 64 -5.38 -34.35 18.40
CA ASP A 64 -4.90 -34.22 19.76
C ASP A 64 -3.36 -34.32 19.77
N PHE A 65 -2.70 -33.16 19.77
CA PHE A 65 -1.25 -33.10 19.97
C PHE A 65 -1.00 -32.93 21.47
N GLU A 66 -1.12 -34.04 22.21
CA GLU A 66 -0.49 -34.19 23.52
C GLU A 66 1.03 -34.08 23.32
N SER A 67 1.60 -32.93 23.67
CA SER A 67 3.04 -32.80 23.91
C SER A 67 3.20 -32.34 25.34
N GLU A 68 3.60 -33.31 26.16
CA GLU A 68 3.88 -33.21 27.58
C GLU A 68 4.84 -32.05 27.92
N PRO A 69 4.70 -31.45 29.12
CA PRO A 69 5.58 -30.39 29.58
C PRO A 69 6.99 -30.93 29.87
N GLN A 70 8.02 -30.31 29.28
CA GLN A 70 9.39 -30.52 29.72
C GLN A 70 9.64 -29.76 31.03
N ASP A 71 9.58 -30.52 32.12
CA ASP A 71 10.11 -30.19 33.43
C ASP A 71 11.64 -30.28 33.38
N VAL A 72 12.31 -29.13 33.49
CA VAL A 72 13.75 -29.03 33.78
C VAL A 72 13.96 -28.01 34.90
N SER A 73 13.78 -28.51 36.12
CA SER A 73 14.65 -28.32 37.28
C SER A 73 15.50 -27.02 37.35
N GLU A 74 14.99 -26.12 38.17
CA GLU A 74 15.68 -25.32 39.19
C GLU A 74 17.19 -25.60 39.39
N ALA A 75 18.02 -24.60 39.07
CA ALA A 75 19.30 -24.39 39.72
C ALA A 75 19.32 -22.94 40.24
N ALA A 76 19.06 -22.80 41.54
CA ALA A 76 19.30 -21.59 42.29
C ALA A 76 20.80 -21.28 42.30
N ASP A 77 21.19 -20.09 41.85
CA ASP A 77 22.44 -19.49 42.29
C ASP A 77 22.16 -18.11 42.90
N GLN A 78 22.70 -17.96 44.09
CA GLN A 78 22.41 -16.94 45.07
C GLN A 78 23.35 -15.78 44.85
N ASN A 79 22.81 -14.61 44.48
CA ASN A 79 23.47 -13.33 44.78
C ASN A 79 22.42 -12.22 44.88
N ALA A 80 21.99 -11.98 46.11
CA ALA A 80 21.54 -10.68 46.60
C ALA A 80 22.27 -10.44 47.94
N PRO A 81 22.41 -9.20 48.45
CA PRO A 81 21.71 -7.98 48.03
C PRO A 81 22.61 -6.72 47.95
N GLU A 82 22.10 -5.66 47.33
CA GLU A 82 22.26 -4.31 47.91
C GLU A 82 21.08 -3.41 47.46
N ASP A 83 20.11 -3.35 48.36
CA ASP A 83 19.34 -2.20 48.83
C ASP A 83 19.49 -0.85 48.07
N VAL A 84 18.44 -0.47 47.34
CA VAL A 84 18.12 0.94 47.09
C VAL A 84 16.62 1.13 47.32
N GLU A 85 16.29 1.80 48.42
CA GLU A 85 14.93 2.16 48.82
C GLU A 85 14.24 3.17 47.87
N PRO A 86 12.89 3.27 47.93
CA PRO A 86 12.05 3.79 46.86
C PRO A 86 11.59 5.24 47.08
N ALA A 87 11.24 5.93 45.99
CA ALA A 87 10.40 7.14 46.05
C ALA A 87 9.20 7.02 45.09
N ALA A 88 8.02 7.23 45.67
CA ALA A 88 6.69 7.30 45.05
C ALA A 88 6.59 8.44 44.01
N ASP A 89 5.65 8.53 43.08
CA ASP A 89 4.18 8.40 43.13
C ASP A 89 3.63 8.63 41.68
N PRO A 90 2.37 9.04 41.47
CA PRO A 90 1.21 8.29 40.99
C PRO A 90 0.97 8.42 39.48
N GLY A 91 0.45 7.40 38.83
CA GLY A 91 -0.09 7.61 37.48
C GLY A 91 -0.33 6.34 36.71
N LYS A 92 -1.41 5.66 37.04
CA LYS A 92 -2.03 4.62 36.23
C LYS A 92 -2.38 5.19 34.86
N VAL A 93 -1.46 5.11 33.89
CA VAL A 93 -1.76 5.37 32.48
C VAL A 93 -2.52 4.16 31.96
N THR A 94 -3.84 4.23 32.03
CA THR A 94 -4.71 3.34 31.24
C THR A 94 -4.51 3.66 29.76
N PRO A 95 -4.40 2.66 28.87
CA PRO A 95 -4.44 2.90 27.44
C PRO A 95 -5.87 3.28 27.06
N LYS A 96 -6.14 4.59 27.08
CA LYS A 96 -7.32 5.18 26.46
C LYS A 96 -6.82 6.24 25.50
N ASP A 97 -6.83 5.88 24.22
CA ASP A 97 -7.09 6.78 23.10
C ASP A 97 -6.40 8.14 23.19
N VAL A 98 -5.07 8.13 23.22
CA VAL A 98 -4.33 9.30 22.75
C VAL A 98 -4.29 9.17 21.22
N LYS A 99 -5.32 9.73 20.55
CA LYS A 99 -5.09 10.32 19.23
C LYS A 99 -4.07 11.44 19.45
N GLU A 100 -2.80 11.07 19.47
CA GLU A 100 -1.71 12.03 19.59
C GLU A 100 -1.76 12.84 18.32
N LYS A 101 -2.31 14.07 18.41
CA LYS A 101 -2.13 15.05 17.36
C LYS A 101 -0.63 15.21 17.20
N VAL A 102 -0.13 14.72 16.07
CA VAL A 102 1.27 14.79 15.69
C VAL A 102 1.65 16.26 15.68
N ASP A 103 2.49 16.68 16.63
CA ASP A 103 3.04 18.03 16.65
C ASP A 103 3.89 18.21 15.39
N LEU A 104 3.36 18.99 14.44
CA LEU A 104 3.99 19.17 13.15
C LEU A 104 5.30 19.98 13.26
N GLY A 105 5.60 20.61 14.39
CA GLY A 105 6.75 21.49 14.50
C GLY A 105 6.65 22.73 13.57
N PRO A 106 7.41 23.79 13.87
CA PRO A 106 7.17 25.12 13.30
C PRO A 106 7.46 25.24 11.79
N GLN A 107 8.11 24.25 11.17
CA GLN A 107 8.42 24.24 9.73
C GLN A 107 7.35 23.52 8.89
N CYS A 108 6.59 22.60 9.47
CA CYS A 108 5.62 21.80 8.71
C CYS A 108 4.21 22.40 8.76
N GLU A 109 3.83 23.11 9.83
CA GLU A 109 2.54 23.83 9.91
C GLU A 109 2.36 24.89 8.82
N GLN A 110 3.47 25.44 8.30
CA GLN A 110 3.45 26.49 7.28
C GLN A 110 3.15 25.98 5.87
N LEU A 111 3.13 24.65 5.66
CA LEU A 111 2.95 24.06 4.34
C LEU A 111 1.49 23.95 3.92
N GLY A 112 0.53 24.14 4.85
CA GLY A 112 -0.90 24.09 4.54
C GLY A 112 -1.38 22.74 4.00
N LEU A 113 -0.63 21.67 4.25
CA LEU A 113 -1.00 20.31 3.86
C LEU A 113 -2.09 19.79 4.79
N ALA A 114 -3.10 19.16 4.20
CA ALA A 114 -4.07 18.41 4.99
C ALA A 114 -3.39 17.21 5.66
N GLU A 115 -3.78 16.94 6.90
CA GLU A 115 -3.27 15.79 7.65
C GLU A 115 -3.73 14.47 7.03
N GLN A 116 -4.94 14.42 6.45
CA GLN A 116 -5.57 13.18 5.98
C GLN A 116 -5.93 13.25 4.49
N TRP A 117 -5.69 12.14 3.81
CA TRP A 117 -5.91 11.95 2.38
C TRP A 117 -6.64 10.64 2.14
N GLU A 118 -7.60 10.63 1.22
CA GLU A 118 -8.29 9.41 0.79
C GLU A 118 -8.52 9.40 -0.71
N GLY A 119 -8.67 8.21 -1.28
CA GLY A 119 -8.86 8.06 -2.70
C GLY A 119 -9.06 6.61 -3.12
N THR A 120 -9.19 6.42 -4.43
CA THR A 120 -9.34 5.11 -5.05
C THR A 120 -8.13 4.79 -5.90
N PHE A 121 -7.92 3.51 -6.15
CA PHE A 121 -6.94 3.02 -7.09
C PHE A 121 -7.51 1.88 -7.94
N ASP A 122 -6.92 1.74 -9.11
CA ASP A 122 -7.14 0.64 -10.03
C ASP A 122 -5.78 0.04 -10.39
N GLY A 123 -5.72 -1.27 -10.55
CA GLY A 123 -4.47 -1.94 -10.89
C GLY A 123 -4.66 -3.37 -11.34
N LYS A 124 -3.54 -4.07 -11.44
CA LYS A 124 -3.47 -5.44 -11.90
C LYS A 124 -2.36 -6.19 -11.17
N ILE A 125 -2.65 -7.43 -10.79
CA ILE A 125 -1.69 -8.38 -10.22
C ILE A 125 -1.51 -9.52 -11.22
N THR A 126 -0.26 -9.76 -11.62
CA THR A 126 0.14 -10.80 -12.55
C THR A 126 0.77 -11.93 -11.77
N THR A 127 0.24 -13.14 -11.93
CA THR A 127 0.75 -14.37 -11.31
C THR A 127 1.09 -15.42 -12.37
N ASN A 128 1.65 -16.55 -11.94
CA ASN A 128 1.82 -17.71 -12.83
C ASN A 128 0.49 -18.34 -13.29
N LEU A 129 -0.64 -18.00 -12.64
CA LEU A 129 -1.96 -18.52 -12.95
C LEU A 129 -2.77 -17.58 -13.86
N GLY A 130 -2.33 -16.34 -14.00
CA GLY A 130 -2.99 -15.33 -14.83
C GLY A 130 -2.95 -13.94 -14.22
N ASP A 131 -3.66 -13.04 -14.90
CA ASP A 131 -3.81 -11.63 -14.56
C ASP A 131 -5.12 -11.42 -13.81
N THR A 132 -5.04 -10.75 -12.66
CA THR A 132 -6.17 -10.36 -11.83
C THR A 132 -6.25 -8.84 -11.76
N ASN A 133 -7.35 -8.25 -12.21
CA ASN A 133 -7.59 -6.83 -11.97
C ASN A 133 -7.93 -6.61 -10.50
N VAL A 134 -7.39 -5.53 -9.94
CA VAL A 134 -7.65 -5.12 -8.56
C VAL A 134 -8.10 -3.69 -8.50
N GLU A 135 -9.02 -3.40 -7.60
CA GLU A 135 -9.50 -2.05 -7.32
C GLU A 135 -9.58 -1.85 -5.81
N GLY A 136 -9.61 -0.60 -5.36
CA GLY A 136 -9.71 -0.36 -3.93
C GLY A 136 -9.66 1.10 -3.53
N THR A 137 -9.50 1.28 -2.22
CA THR A 137 -9.34 2.57 -1.57
C THR A 137 -8.02 2.63 -0.85
N MET A 138 -7.48 3.84 -0.71
CA MET A 138 -6.33 4.06 0.15
C MET A 138 -6.53 5.35 0.92
N ALA A 139 -6.14 5.31 2.20
CA ALA A 139 -6.13 6.46 3.08
C ALA A 139 -4.74 6.60 3.69
N PHE A 140 -4.22 7.82 3.74
CA PHE A 140 -2.93 8.10 4.35
C PHE A 140 -2.90 9.45 5.04
N GLU A 141 -1.95 9.56 5.96
CA GLU A 141 -1.69 10.76 6.74
C GLU A 141 -0.28 11.28 6.45
N ILE A 142 -0.14 12.60 6.36
CA ILE A 142 1.15 13.28 6.30
C ILE A 142 1.40 13.93 7.65
N GLY A 143 2.32 13.35 8.41
CA GLY A 143 2.77 13.92 9.68
C GLY A 143 4.16 14.52 9.58
N CYS A 144 4.61 15.20 10.63
CA CYS A 144 5.95 15.75 10.70
C CYS A 144 6.63 15.31 12.00
N PHE A 145 7.86 14.82 11.88
CA PHE A 145 8.65 14.38 13.02
C PHE A 145 10.10 14.79 12.81
N ALA A 146 10.67 15.47 13.80
CA ALA A 146 12.06 15.98 13.75
C ALA A 146 12.37 16.79 12.47
N GLY A 147 11.41 17.59 11.99
CA GLY A 147 11.55 18.42 10.79
C GLY A 147 11.50 17.66 9.46
N LYS A 148 11.07 16.39 9.47
CA LYS A 148 10.84 15.59 8.26
C LYS A 148 9.36 15.23 8.14
N LEU A 149 8.82 15.32 6.93
CA LEU A 149 7.44 14.94 6.62
C LEU A 149 7.39 13.44 6.31
N TYR A 150 6.64 12.70 7.12
CA TYR A 150 6.45 11.27 6.98
C TYR A 150 5.03 10.97 6.49
N VAL A 151 4.90 9.88 5.75
CA VAL A 151 3.61 9.39 5.24
C VAL A 151 3.34 8.03 5.85
N LYS A 152 2.12 7.82 6.34
CA LYS A 152 1.65 6.52 6.86
C LYS A 152 0.20 6.30 6.44
N GLY A 153 -0.18 5.07 6.15
CA GLY A 153 -1.56 4.80 5.76
C GLY A 153 -1.82 3.34 5.45
N GLU A 154 -2.95 3.10 4.79
CA GLU A 154 -3.41 1.78 4.45
C GLU A 154 -4.07 1.79 3.07
N MET A 155 -3.82 0.73 2.32
CA MET A 155 -4.43 0.43 1.03
C MET A 155 -5.31 -0.81 1.21
N ASN A 156 -6.60 -0.64 0.97
CA ASN A 156 -7.62 -1.66 1.05
C ASN A 156 -8.11 -1.97 -0.35
N GLY A 157 -7.84 -3.17 -0.85
CA GLY A 157 -8.19 -3.58 -2.20
C GLY A 157 -9.02 -4.84 -2.26
N PHE A 158 -9.49 -5.12 -3.47
CA PHE A 158 -10.29 -6.29 -3.78
C PHE A 158 -9.88 -6.83 -5.16
N GLY A 159 -9.64 -8.14 -5.23
CA GLY A 159 -9.34 -8.86 -6.46
C GLY A 159 -10.06 -10.20 -6.46
N GLU A 160 -10.81 -10.49 -7.53
CA GLU A 160 -11.48 -11.79 -7.71
C GLU A 160 -12.30 -12.29 -6.52
N GLY A 161 -13.01 -11.40 -5.85
CA GLY A 161 -13.84 -11.79 -4.72
C GLY A 161 -13.11 -11.79 -3.37
N GLN A 162 -11.81 -11.48 -3.33
CA GLN A 162 -10.98 -11.55 -2.13
C GLN A 162 -10.42 -10.17 -1.75
N PRO A 163 -10.51 -9.78 -0.47
CA PRO A 163 -9.92 -8.55 0.01
C PRO A 163 -8.41 -8.68 0.20
N PHE A 164 -7.70 -7.56 0.10
CA PHE A 164 -6.32 -7.46 0.54
C PHE A 164 -6.05 -6.13 1.23
N VAL A 165 -5.08 -6.14 2.13
CA VAL A 165 -4.68 -4.96 2.91
C VAL A 165 -3.16 -4.80 2.82
N VAL A 166 -2.72 -3.56 2.71
CA VAL A 166 -1.31 -3.18 2.61
C VAL A 166 -1.06 -1.94 3.44
N THR A 167 -0.01 -1.98 4.25
CA THR A 167 0.40 -0.79 4.98
C THR A 167 1.37 0.01 4.12
N LEU A 168 1.26 1.33 4.16
CA LEU A 168 2.19 2.23 3.47
C LEU A 168 2.98 3.04 4.49
N GLN A 169 4.29 3.17 4.25
CA GLN A 169 5.17 3.99 5.06
C GLN A 169 6.22 4.68 4.20
N GLY A 170 6.35 6.00 4.34
CA GLY A 170 7.23 6.78 3.48
C GLY A 170 7.49 8.20 3.95
N SER A 171 7.82 9.05 2.97
CA SER A 171 8.08 10.47 3.19
C SER A 171 7.49 11.32 2.06
N TYR A 172 7.15 12.55 2.42
CA TYR A 172 6.74 13.59 1.47
C TYR A 172 7.86 14.62 1.33
N ASN A 173 8.18 15.00 0.08
CA ASN A 173 9.15 16.04 -0.23
C ASN A 173 8.41 17.31 -0.70
N PRO A 174 8.42 18.40 0.08
CA PRO A 174 7.71 19.63 -0.28
C PRO A 174 8.40 20.41 -1.41
N ALA A 175 9.68 20.14 -1.70
CA ALA A 175 10.43 20.88 -2.72
C ALA A 175 10.00 20.53 -4.15
N ASP A 176 9.65 19.26 -4.38
CA ASP A 176 9.20 18.73 -5.67
C ASP A 176 7.77 18.17 -5.61
N GLN A 177 7.10 18.30 -4.46
CA GLN A 177 5.73 17.84 -4.21
C GLN A 177 5.54 16.33 -4.42
N THR A 178 6.58 15.53 -4.16
CA THR A 178 6.55 14.08 -4.36
C THR A 178 6.29 13.31 -3.06
N ILE A 179 5.55 12.21 -3.18
CA ILE A 179 5.48 11.16 -2.15
C ILE A 179 6.27 9.95 -2.64
N ASN A 180 7.06 9.37 -1.73
CA ASN A 180 7.69 8.08 -1.93
C ASN A 180 7.43 7.20 -0.71
N CYS A 181 6.62 6.17 -0.87
CA CYS A 181 6.26 5.22 0.18
C CYS A 181 6.67 3.80 -0.20
N LYS A 182 7.03 3.03 0.80
CA LYS A 182 7.10 1.58 0.69
C LYS A 182 5.75 0.99 1.05
N LEU A 183 5.34 0.01 0.28
CA LEU A 183 4.26 -0.91 0.62
C LEU A 183 4.87 -2.03 1.44
N ILE A 184 4.41 -2.18 2.68
CA ILE A 184 4.90 -3.15 3.66
C ILE A 184 3.72 -3.94 4.22
N ASP A 185 4.01 -5.15 4.70
CA ASP A 185 3.03 -6.05 5.30
C ASP A 185 1.81 -6.31 4.40
N GLY A 186 2.00 -6.20 3.08
CA GLY A 186 0.95 -6.41 2.10
C GLY A 186 0.59 -7.87 2.04
N THR A 187 -0.69 -8.20 2.22
CA THR A 187 -1.15 -9.59 2.10
C THR A 187 -2.31 -9.66 1.13
N VAL A 188 -2.12 -10.36 0.00
CA VAL A 188 -3.18 -10.61 -0.99
C VAL A 188 -3.55 -12.08 -0.97
N GLN A 189 -4.85 -12.37 -0.94
CA GLN A 189 -5.36 -13.70 -1.17
C GLN A 189 -5.94 -13.77 -2.59
N LEU A 190 -5.29 -14.51 -3.49
CA LEU A 190 -5.79 -14.74 -4.85
C LEU A 190 -6.30 -16.18 -4.97
N PHE A 191 -7.44 -16.40 -5.62
CA PHE A 191 -7.94 -17.72 -6.01
C PHE A 191 -7.98 -18.83 -4.92
N PHE A 192 -8.61 -18.61 -3.77
CA PHE A 192 -8.65 -19.58 -2.63
C PHE A 192 -7.27 -20.08 -2.16
N LEU A 193 -6.18 -19.47 -2.61
CA LEU A 193 -4.83 -19.84 -2.21
C LEU A 193 -4.53 -19.31 -0.81
N LEU A 194 -3.37 -19.73 -0.29
CA LEU A 194 -2.80 -19.17 0.92
C LEU A 194 -2.53 -17.66 0.75
N PRO A 195 -2.61 -16.87 1.85
CA PRO A 195 -2.23 -15.46 1.83
C PRO A 195 -0.80 -15.29 1.32
N ILE A 196 -0.62 -14.42 0.32
CA ILE A 196 0.67 -14.12 -0.31
C ILE A 196 1.13 -12.77 0.22
N ALA A 197 2.28 -12.77 0.91
CA ALA A 197 2.94 -11.53 1.32
C ALA A 197 3.54 -10.82 0.09
N PHE A 198 3.45 -9.49 0.03
CA PHE A 198 4.11 -8.69 -1.00
C PHE A 198 4.62 -7.36 -0.45
N GLU A 199 5.64 -6.82 -1.11
CA GLU A 199 6.22 -5.52 -0.83
C GLU A 199 6.26 -4.70 -2.12
N GLY A 200 6.41 -3.39 -1.99
CA GLY A 200 6.35 -2.52 -3.15
C GLY A 200 6.64 -1.06 -2.87
N VAL A 201 6.32 -0.23 -3.85
CA VAL A 201 6.51 1.22 -3.81
C VAL A 201 5.24 1.90 -4.29
N LEU A 202 4.86 2.98 -3.59
CA LEU A 202 3.89 3.96 -4.05
C LEU A 202 4.65 5.27 -4.27
N SER A 203 4.53 5.83 -5.47
CA SER A 203 5.14 7.11 -5.83
C SER A 203 4.17 7.98 -6.58
N GLY A 204 4.25 9.29 -6.39
CA GLY A 204 3.38 10.21 -7.11
C GLY A 204 3.71 11.66 -6.82
N THR A 205 2.90 12.54 -7.39
CA THR A 205 3.02 13.98 -7.25
C THR A 205 1.72 14.59 -6.78
N PHE A 206 1.84 15.57 -5.89
CA PHE A 206 0.76 16.44 -5.48
C PHE A 206 0.69 17.65 -6.40
N ASP A 207 -0.51 18.05 -6.85
CA ASP A 207 -0.70 19.19 -7.75
C ASP A 207 -1.27 20.46 -7.07
N GLY A 208 -1.47 20.41 -5.75
CA GLY A 208 -2.14 21.46 -4.98
C GLY A 208 -3.57 21.11 -4.56
N THR A 209 -4.23 20.18 -5.25
CA THR A 209 -5.61 19.74 -4.96
C THR A 209 -5.74 18.24 -4.83
N GLU A 210 -4.97 17.49 -5.62
CA GLU A 210 -5.03 16.04 -5.72
C GLU A 210 -3.61 15.47 -5.70
N PHE A 211 -3.47 14.31 -5.09
CA PHE A 211 -2.28 13.48 -5.24
C PHE A 211 -2.59 12.43 -6.31
N VAL A 212 -1.75 12.33 -7.33
CA VAL A 212 -1.84 11.31 -8.38
C VAL A 212 -0.56 10.49 -8.33
N GLY A 213 -0.70 9.18 -8.33
CA GLY A 213 0.42 8.28 -8.12
C GLY A 213 0.21 6.89 -8.68
N ASP A 214 1.34 6.24 -8.87
CA ASP A 214 1.47 4.87 -9.32
C ASP A 214 1.95 4.01 -8.15
N TRP A 215 1.45 2.79 -8.07
CA TRP A 215 1.95 1.79 -7.15
C TRP A 215 2.49 0.60 -7.93
N SER A 216 3.52 -0.05 -7.38
CA SER A 216 4.04 -1.30 -7.88
C SER A 216 4.47 -2.22 -6.75
N GLY A 217 4.48 -3.53 -6.99
CA GLY A 217 4.87 -4.51 -6.00
C GLY A 217 5.27 -5.85 -6.60
N GLU A 218 6.04 -6.60 -5.81
CA GLU A 218 6.48 -7.95 -6.12
C GLU A 218 6.53 -8.78 -4.83
N ASN A 219 6.62 -10.12 -4.96
CA ASN A 219 6.90 -10.96 -3.81
C ASN A 219 8.17 -11.81 -4.00
N THR A 220 8.83 -12.10 -2.88
CA THR A 220 10.10 -12.84 -2.87
C THR A 220 9.97 -14.25 -3.47
N ASP A 221 8.83 -14.90 -3.29
CA ASP A 221 8.56 -16.26 -3.76
C ASP A 221 8.08 -16.32 -5.22
N LYS A 222 8.00 -15.18 -5.92
CA LYS A 222 7.61 -15.04 -7.34
C LYS A 222 6.24 -15.65 -7.68
N THR A 223 5.35 -15.66 -6.70
CA THR A 223 3.94 -15.98 -6.91
C THR A 223 3.23 -14.82 -7.60
N ILE A 224 3.54 -13.61 -7.15
CA ILE A 224 3.25 -12.33 -7.78
C ILE A 224 4.49 -11.95 -8.60
N LEU A 225 4.35 -12.01 -9.92
CA LEU A 225 5.39 -11.68 -10.87
C LEU A 225 5.51 -10.17 -11.08
N ASP A 226 4.36 -9.50 -11.05
CA ASP A 226 4.24 -8.05 -11.17
C ASP A 226 2.90 -7.63 -10.55
N ALA A 227 2.89 -6.54 -9.80
CA ALA A 227 1.69 -5.88 -9.36
C ALA A 227 1.85 -4.39 -9.63
N SER A 228 0.88 -3.76 -10.27
CA SER A 228 0.97 -2.34 -10.59
C SER A 228 -0.41 -1.70 -10.74
N GLY A 229 -0.47 -0.38 -10.56
CA GLY A 229 -1.68 0.38 -10.80
C GLY A 229 -1.52 1.86 -10.53
N ILE A 230 -2.63 2.57 -10.65
CA ILE A 230 -2.70 4.02 -10.53
C ILE A 230 -3.80 4.41 -9.56
N GLY A 231 -3.68 5.57 -8.92
CA GLY A 231 -4.72 6.09 -8.07
C GLY A 231 -4.73 7.61 -8.01
N THR A 232 -5.80 8.14 -7.40
CA THR A 232 -5.96 9.56 -7.17
C THR A 232 -6.56 9.79 -5.79
N TRP A 233 -5.96 10.70 -5.03
CA TRP A 233 -6.28 10.95 -3.63
C TRP A 233 -6.50 12.42 -3.36
N LYS A 234 -7.49 12.71 -2.53
CA LYS A 234 -7.93 14.05 -2.16
C LYS A 234 -7.74 14.28 -0.67
N ALA A 235 -7.37 15.50 -0.34
CA ALA A 235 -7.32 15.97 1.03
C ALA A 235 -8.73 15.98 1.64
N HIS A 236 -8.86 15.45 2.85
CA HIS A 236 -10.04 15.69 3.67
C HIS A 236 -9.95 17.09 4.31
N PRO A 237 -10.98 17.93 4.16
CA PRO A 237 -11.04 19.18 4.89
C PRO A 237 -11.20 18.90 6.40
N GLN A 238 -10.42 19.60 7.23
CA GLN A 238 -10.57 19.60 8.69
C GLN A 238 -11.84 20.34 9.14
#